data_AF-A0A412CR83-F1
#
_entry.id   AF-A0A412CR83-F1
#
_cell.length_a   1.000
_cell.length_b   1.000
_cell.length_c   1.000
_cell.angle_alpha   90.00
_cell.angle_beta   90.00
_cell.angle_gamma   90.00
#
_symmetry.space_group_name_H-M   'P 1'
#
loop_
_entity.id
_entity.type
_entity.pdbx_description
1 polymer ?
#
loop_
_entity_poly.entity_id
_entity_poly.type
_entity_poly.pdbx_seq_one_letter_code
_entity_poly.pdbx_strand_id
1 'polypeptide(L)'
;MNEIMRNNYIVFISSIVYALLVLIGCGDDNPVNDSREEESHDVETILIPLGESEGYFEKGICFTSNNEEKTLTFETNKKWNIAIPTNIEWCTVSSNNGVAGTVSLTIKVTENTFYDERNAILTLKVGEIEKRIKITQKQQDALLVSSNIFELDKSNHIIDVEVKSNIEYEVIIPPAYQSWIVQNNKSRSLSSNILSFTVQYSWEYDKREGEIIIRGNDKSETIHIYQTGEGMLLTSAKYLVSDSEEMITVRVKSNFDFKVKLPAVDWIQEASHTRGISSHTLYYTIKQNTTDKIRCASLLFYDEKSDVKREVQIIQGGKNRIEGGKAVIFLSEGGTLSNYISDDKKNEITDLTLGGYVNGDDMLFVREMSRTNVYGDEYVTNGKLTKLDLSNAFFVGGGTYYIHNHQQYTTKSNTIPIRLFHNCRTLQEIVLPDNITKIEEYAFFCCTQLSKINLHDNISEIGNASFHKCTSLKTVKLPSNLNKISKQLFISSGIKDIDIPEAVTTIETEAFLGCGLKKINIGSNLKNIGYNIFWGCSANIEVHIKTRIAPYSAASIFNSDQAKYTKLYVPKGCFNSYSTTSPWREIRNIYEE
;
A
#
# COMPACT_ATOMS: atom_id res chain seq x y z
N MET A 1 20.82 -62.27 -2.95
CA MET A 1 20.24 -63.10 -4.02
C MET A 1 21.07 -62.83 -5.27
N ASN A 2 21.93 -63.81 -5.61
CA ASN A 2 22.82 -63.98 -6.78
C ASN A 2 23.94 -62.93 -6.98
N GLU A 3 25.19 -63.18 -6.56
CA GLU A 3 26.30 -63.91 -7.26
C GLU A 3 26.50 -63.48 -8.72
N ILE A 4 27.71 -63.07 -9.15
CA ILE A 4 28.75 -63.99 -9.66
C ILE A 4 30.14 -63.29 -9.81
N MET A 5 31.18 -63.95 -9.25
CA MET A 5 32.61 -64.05 -9.69
C MET A 5 33.55 -62.84 -9.47
N ARG A 6 34.82 -62.98 -9.04
CA ARG A 6 35.68 -64.11 -8.59
C ARG A 6 36.99 -63.50 -8.04
N ASN A 7 37.52 -64.07 -6.95
CA ASN A 7 38.91 -64.50 -6.67
C ASN A 7 40.12 -63.73 -7.21
N ASN A 8 41.30 -63.69 -6.59
CA ASN A 8 41.88 -63.99 -5.26
C ASN A 8 43.42 -63.91 -5.44
N TYR A 9 44.17 -63.80 -4.34
CA TYR A 9 45.56 -64.26 -4.03
C TYR A 9 46.31 -63.14 -3.27
N ILE A 10 46.53 -63.15 -1.93
CA ILE A 10 47.29 -64.06 -1.03
C ILE A 10 48.81 -63.96 -1.35
N VAL A 11 49.80 -63.71 -0.46
CA VAL A 11 49.89 -63.47 1.00
C VAL A 11 51.38 -63.27 1.42
N PHE A 12 51.64 -62.64 2.58
CA PHE A 12 52.79 -62.80 3.54
C PHE A 12 54.27 -62.58 3.08
N ILE A 13 55.32 -62.27 3.87
CA ILE A 13 55.64 -62.02 5.31
C ILE A 13 57.11 -61.53 5.38
N SER A 14 57.40 -60.59 6.30
CA SER A 14 58.62 -60.45 7.16
C SER A 14 60.04 -60.40 6.51
N SER A 15 61.14 -59.90 7.08
CA SER A 15 61.58 -59.50 8.43
C SER A 15 63.08 -59.10 8.36
N ILE A 16 63.57 -58.26 9.30
CA ILE A 16 64.88 -58.40 10.02
C ILE A 16 66.19 -58.07 9.22
N VAL A 17 67.30 -57.47 9.70
CA VAL A 17 67.81 -56.81 10.93
C VAL A 17 69.29 -56.43 10.65
N TYR A 18 69.75 -55.32 11.25
CA TYR A 18 71.11 -54.96 11.74
C TYR A 18 72.41 -55.14 10.92
N ALA A 19 73.27 -54.11 10.94
CA ALA A 19 74.41 -53.90 11.89
C ALA A 19 75.36 -52.81 11.31
N LEU A 20 75.66 -51.67 11.96
CA LEU A 20 76.63 -51.44 13.07
C LEU A 20 78.01 -52.07 12.75
N LEU A 21 79.18 -51.43 12.88
CA LEU A 21 79.65 -50.26 13.65
C LEU A 21 81.19 -50.15 13.42
N VAL A 22 81.79 -49.11 14.02
CA VAL A 22 83.21 -48.96 14.42
C VAL A 22 84.16 -48.49 13.30
N LEU A 23 84.94 -47.40 13.33
CA LEU A 23 85.43 -46.38 14.29
C LEU A 23 86.97 -46.33 14.17
N ILE A 24 87.49 -45.09 14.19
CA ILE A 24 88.84 -44.68 14.67
C ILE A 24 89.99 -45.08 13.73
N GLY A 25 90.91 -44.20 13.33
CA GLY A 25 91.21 -42.85 13.76
C GLY A 25 92.73 -42.63 13.65
N CYS A 26 93.10 -41.40 13.31
CA CYS A 26 94.41 -40.76 13.46
C CYS A 26 95.61 -41.27 12.64
N GLY A 27 96.33 -40.30 12.06
CA GLY A 27 97.78 -40.39 11.93
C GLY A 27 98.35 -40.01 10.56
N ASP A 28 98.38 -38.71 10.30
CA ASP A 28 99.47 -37.91 9.71
C ASP A 28 100.23 -38.33 8.43
N ASP A 29 100.29 -37.32 7.55
CA ASP A 29 101.39 -36.90 6.68
C ASP A 29 101.74 -37.67 5.38
N ASN A 30 100.98 -37.33 4.32
CA ASN A 30 101.40 -36.66 3.05
C ASN A 30 102.76 -37.02 2.38
N PRO A 31 102.88 -36.83 1.04
CA PRO A 31 102.38 -37.63 -0.09
C PRO A 31 103.58 -38.16 -0.93
N VAL A 32 103.41 -38.98 -1.98
CA VAL A 32 103.38 -38.54 -3.39
C VAL A 32 103.29 -39.77 -4.31
N ASN A 33 102.40 -39.65 -5.30
CA ASN A 33 102.27 -40.32 -6.60
C ASN A 33 102.37 -41.85 -6.69
N ASP A 34 101.31 -42.47 -7.18
CA ASP A 34 101.21 -42.62 -8.65
C ASP A 34 99.75 -42.72 -9.12
N SER A 35 99.59 -42.13 -10.29
CA SER A 35 98.45 -41.94 -11.18
C SER A 35 97.50 -43.12 -11.38
N ARG A 36 96.21 -42.78 -11.51
CA ARG A 36 95.33 -43.08 -12.66
C ARG A 36 94.01 -42.31 -12.52
N GLU A 37 93.64 -41.59 -13.56
CA GLU A 37 92.33 -40.94 -13.72
C GLU A 37 91.25 -42.01 -13.84
N GLU A 38 90.24 -41.96 -12.95
CA GLU A 38 88.96 -42.66 -13.14
C GLU A 38 87.87 -41.63 -13.42
N GLU A 39 87.21 -41.80 -14.56
CA GLU A 39 86.02 -41.08 -14.99
C GLU A 39 84.93 -41.17 -13.91
N SER A 40 84.68 -40.07 -13.18
CA SER A 40 83.57 -40.00 -12.24
C SER A 40 82.25 -39.98 -13.02
N HIS A 41 81.66 -41.16 -13.19
CA HIS A 41 80.25 -41.30 -13.57
C HIS A 41 79.40 -40.47 -12.61
N ASP A 42 78.74 -39.44 -13.13
CA ASP A 42 77.80 -38.63 -12.36
C ASP A 42 76.63 -39.54 -11.95
N VAL A 43 76.58 -39.94 -10.69
CA VAL A 43 75.55 -40.86 -10.19
C VAL A 43 74.18 -40.21 -10.44
N GLU A 44 73.29 -40.96 -11.11
CA GLU A 44 71.95 -40.50 -11.46
C GLU A 44 71.23 -40.00 -10.20
N THR A 45 70.51 -38.88 -10.33
CA THR A 45 69.88 -38.25 -9.17
C THR A 45 68.63 -39.04 -8.78
N ILE A 46 68.59 -39.54 -7.54
CA ILE A 46 67.47 -40.30 -6.99
C ILE A 46 66.58 -39.35 -6.19
N LEU A 47 65.28 -39.36 -6.47
CA LEU A 47 64.24 -38.71 -5.68
C LEU A 47 63.00 -39.60 -5.63
N ILE A 48 62.81 -40.31 -4.52
CA ILE A 48 61.73 -41.28 -4.36
C ILE A 48 60.80 -40.80 -3.24
N PRO A 49 59.56 -40.38 -3.52
CA PRO A 49 58.58 -40.08 -2.47
C PRO A 49 58.20 -41.35 -1.72
N LEU A 50 57.94 -41.24 -0.42
CA LEU A 50 57.64 -42.38 0.44
C LEU A 50 56.24 -42.28 1.05
N GLY A 51 55.50 -43.39 1.03
CA GLY A 51 54.18 -43.50 1.67
C GLY A 51 53.14 -42.57 1.05
N GLU A 52 52.38 -41.84 1.88
CA GLU A 52 51.34 -40.91 1.40
C GLU A 52 51.91 -39.78 0.50
N SER A 53 53.22 -39.53 0.56
CA SER A 53 53.89 -38.52 -0.26
C SER A 53 53.97 -38.86 -1.74
N GLU A 54 53.79 -40.12 -2.12
CA GLU A 54 53.68 -40.53 -3.53
C GLU A 54 52.52 -39.78 -4.22
N GLY A 55 51.35 -39.75 -3.56
CA GLY A 55 50.19 -39.01 -4.05
C GLY A 55 50.39 -37.49 -4.06
N TYR A 56 51.19 -36.95 -3.14
CA TYR A 56 51.50 -35.52 -3.09
C TYR A 56 52.36 -35.05 -4.26
N PHE A 57 53.27 -35.88 -4.74
CA PHE A 57 54.11 -35.57 -5.90
C PHE A 57 53.31 -35.57 -7.22
N GLU A 58 52.21 -36.31 -7.29
CA GLU A 58 51.34 -36.35 -8.48
C GLU A 58 50.22 -35.32 -8.46
N LYS A 59 49.50 -35.22 -7.34
CA LYS A 59 48.22 -34.48 -7.25
C LYS A 59 48.31 -33.22 -6.39
N GLY A 60 49.42 -33.01 -5.70
CA GLY A 60 49.58 -31.95 -4.72
C GLY A 60 48.97 -32.31 -3.35
N ILE A 61 49.04 -31.36 -2.43
CA ILE A 61 48.55 -31.49 -1.06
C ILE A 61 47.33 -30.60 -0.87
N CYS A 62 46.23 -31.18 -0.40
CA CYS A 62 45.00 -30.44 -0.06
C CYS A 62 44.83 -30.35 1.45
N PHE A 63 44.56 -29.14 1.93
CA PHE A 63 44.25 -28.82 3.32
C PHE A 63 42.80 -28.33 3.45
N THR A 64 42.22 -28.53 4.62
CA THR A 64 40.94 -27.91 5.00
C THR A 64 41.10 -26.41 5.23
N SER A 65 40.01 -25.67 5.45
CA SER A 65 40.10 -24.23 5.77
C SER A 65 40.77 -23.96 7.12
N ASN A 66 40.95 -24.96 7.99
CA ASN A 66 41.51 -24.79 9.33
C ASN A 66 43.05 -24.79 9.36
N ASN A 67 43.63 -24.51 10.54
CA ASN A 67 45.06 -24.74 10.80
C ASN A 67 45.35 -26.25 10.76
N GLU A 68 46.27 -26.67 9.89
CA GLU A 68 46.55 -28.09 9.65
C GLU A 68 48.03 -28.28 9.24
N GLU A 69 48.57 -29.47 9.52
CA GLU A 69 49.95 -29.83 9.14
C GLU A 69 50.01 -31.21 8.50
N LYS A 70 50.85 -31.36 7.47
CA LYS A 70 51.05 -32.62 6.73
C LYS A 70 52.54 -32.87 6.51
N THR A 71 52.91 -34.14 6.43
CA THR A 71 54.30 -34.55 6.30
C THR A 71 54.61 -34.99 4.86
N LEU A 72 55.65 -34.40 4.28
CA LEU A 72 56.24 -34.76 2.99
C LEU A 72 57.53 -35.54 3.23
N THR A 73 57.53 -36.83 2.89
CA THR A 73 58.66 -37.74 3.09
C THR A 73 59.19 -38.25 1.75
N PHE A 74 60.51 -38.20 1.56
CA PHE A 74 61.17 -38.71 0.36
C PHE A 74 62.61 -39.14 0.64
N GLU A 75 63.18 -39.98 -0.21
CA GLU A 75 64.58 -40.39 -0.16
C GLU A 75 65.36 -39.81 -1.35
N THR A 76 66.58 -39.32 -1.07
CA THR A 76 67.46 -38.72 -2.08
C THR A 76 68.92 -39.10 -1.87
N ASN A 77 69.68 -39.29 -2.96
CA ASN A 77 71.12 -39.49 -2.91
C ASN A 77 71.95 -38.19 -3.06
N LYS A 78 71.30 -37.04 -3.27
CA LYS A 78 71.95 -35.71 -3.38
C LYS A 78 71.38 -34.70 -2.37
N LYS A 79 72.11 -33.60 -2.18
CA LYS A 79 71.62 -32.42 -1.43
C LYS A 79 70.34 -31.89 -2.09
N TRP A 80 69.45 -31.35 -1.26
CA TRP A 80 68.15 -30.89 -1.70
C TRP A 80 67.81 -29.52 -1.10
N ASN A 81 66.94 -28.78 -1.79
CA ASN A 81 66.32 -27.58 -1.25
C ASN A 81 64.85 -27.49 -1.67
N ILE A 82 63.99 -26.97 -0.78
CA ILE A 82 62.59 -26.70 -1.07
C ILE A 82 62.31 -25.21 -0.85
N ALA A 83 61.72 -24.58 -1.86
CA ALA A 83 61.38 -23.16 -1.83
C ALA A 83 59.86 -22.96 -1.78
N ILE A 84 59.43 -22.06 -0.90
CA ILE A 84 58.08 -21.48 -0.89
C ILE A 84 58.19 -20.09 -1.54
N PRO A 85 57.23 -19.69 -2.39
CA PRO A 85 57.20 -18.33 -2.94
C PRO A 85 57.26 -17.26 -1.83
N THR A 86 58.06 -16.21 -2.03
CA THR A 86 58.35 -15.18 -1.01
C THR A 86 57.14 -14.34 -0.61
N ASN A 87 56.03 -14.42 -1.34
CA ASN A 87 54.78 -13.71 -1.09
C ASN A 87 53.73 -14.56 -0.35
N ILE A 88 54.12 -15.69 0.23
CA ILE A 88 53.22 -16.63 0.90
C ILE A 88 53.65 -16.80 2.36
N GLU A 89 52.91 -16.17 3.27
CA GLU A 89 53.14 -16.27 4.72
C GLU A 89 52.28 -17.37 5.37
N TRP A 90 51.18 -17.77 4.71
CA TRP A 90 50.21 -18.71 5.28
C TRP A 90 50.63 -20.18 5.23
N CYS A 91 51.68 -20.52 4.47
CA CYS A 91 52.22 -21.87 4.31
C CYS A 91 53.70 -21.88 4.66
N THR A 92 54.13 -22.81 5.51
CA THR A 92 55.53 -22.94 5.94
C THR A 92 56.01 -24.38 5.84
N VAL A 93 57.32 -24.57 5.79
CA VAL A 93 57.99 -25.89 5.78
C VAL A 93 59.04 -25.95 6.88
N SER A 94 59.18 -27.09 7.55
CA SER A 94 60.06 -27.25 8.71
C SER A 94 61.55 -27.08 8.43
N SER A 95 62.00 -27.35 7.20
CA SER A 95 63.35 -27.05 6.72
C SER A 95 63.33 -26.74 5.23
N ASN A 96 64.20 -25.84 4.77
CA ASN A 96 64.29 -25.42 3.37
C ASN A 96 65.44 -26.09 2.59
N ASN A 97 66.33 -26.83 3.26
CA ASN A 97 67.41 -27.58 2.62
C ASN A 97 67.89 -28.76 3.48
N GLY A 98 68.66 -29.65 2.87
CA GLY A 98 69.31 -30.75 3.56
C GLY A 98 70.26 -31.56 2.69
N VAL A 99 70.83 -32.59 3.30
CA VAL A 99 71.78 -33.52 2.67
C VAL A 99 71.07 -34.77 2.15
N ALA A 100 71.82 -35.64 1.46
CA ALA A 100 71.34 -36.94 1.02
C ALA A 100 70.89 -37.82 2.20
N GLY A 101 69.92 -38.70 1.94
CA GLY A 101 69.29 -39.62 2.88
C GLY A 101 67.77 -39.59 2.80
N THR A 102 67.11 -40.23 3.77
CA THR A 102 65.66 -40.13 3.96
C THR A 102 65.31 -38.82 4.65
N VAL A 103 64.42 -38.05 4.04
CA VAL A 103 64.01 -36.70 4.46
C VAL A 103 62.54 -36.72 4.83
N SER A 104 62.17 -36.06 5.93
CA SER A 104 60.78 -35.86 6.35
C SER A 104 60.56 -34.39 6.71
N LEU A 105 59.67 -33.72 5.98
CA LEU A 105 59.36 -32.30 6.11
C LEU A 105 57.92 -32.09 6.55
N THR A 106 57.70 -31.26 7.56
CA THR A 106 56.35 -30.86 7.96
C THR A 106 55.97 -29.59 7.23
N ILE A 107 54.87 -29.63 6.48
CA ILE A 107 54.24 -28.49 5.83
C ILE A 107 53.06 -28.05 6.68
N LYS A 108 53.06 -26.81 7.14
CA LYS A 108 52.01 -26.23 7.98
C LYS A 108 51.27 -25.14 7.23
N VAL A 109 49.94 -25.13 7.34
CA VAL A 109 49.10 -24.04 6.86
C VAL A 109 48.39 -23.36 8.03
N THR A 110 48.33 -22.03 7.96
CA THR A 110 47.45 -21.25 8.83
C THR A 110 46.00 -21.33 8.33
N GLU A 111 45.01 -21.01 9.16
CA GLU A 111 43.60 -20.97 8.78
C GLU A 111 43.36 -20.06 7.55
N ASN A 112 42.53 -20.53 6.62
CA ASN A 112 42.02 -19.73 5.51
C ASN A 112 40.65 -19.14 5.86
N THR A 113 40.68 -17.93 6.39
CA THR A 113 39.46 -17.14 6.71
C THR A 113 38.90 -16.40 5.49
N PHE A 114 39.51 -16.56 4.31
CA PHE A 114 39.09 -15.91 3.08
C PHE A 114 38.08 -16.77 2.30
N TYR A 115 37.23 -16.08 1.53
CA TYR A 115 36.12 -16.67 0.79
C TYR A 115 36.52 -17.40 -0.50
N ASP A 116 37.79 -17.31 -0.90
CA ASP A 116 38.35 -18.03 -2.03
C ASP A 116 39.29 -19.15 -1.56
N GLU A 117 39.33 -20.25 -2.32
CA GLU A 117 40.41 -21.22 -2.15
C GLU A 117 41.76 -20.58 -2.52
N ARG A 118 42.77 -20.82 -1.68
CA ARG A 118 44.12 -20.29 -1.89
C ARG A 118 45.10 -21.39 -2.23
N ASN A 119 46.07 -21.05 -3.07
CA ASN A 119 46.99 -22.00 -3.66
C ASN A 119 48.44 -21.52 -3.52
N ALA A 120 49.36 -22.45 -3.24
CA ALA A 120 50.80 -22.22 -3.27
C ALA A 120 51.48 -23.30 -4.12
N ILE A 121 52.66 -23.03 -4.66
CA ILE A 121 53.47 -24.04 -5.35
C ILE A 121 54.84 -24.11 -4.69
N LEU A 122 55.11 -25.23 -4.02
CA LEU A 122 56.42 -25.52 -3.45
C LEU A 122 57.32 -26.11 -4.54
N THR A 123 58.56 -25.67 -4.60
CA THR A 123 59.53 -26.15 -5.59
C THR A 123 60.67 -26.88 -4.89
N LEU A 124 60.67 -28.21 -5.00
CA LEU A 124 61.72 -29.09 -4.47
C LEU A 124 62.76 -29.35 -5.56
N LYS A 125 64.02 -29.02 -5.28
CA LYS A 125 65.16 -29.29 -6.17
C LYS A 125 66.11 -30.27 -5.52
N VAL A 126 66.50 -31.29 -6.28
CA VAL A 126 67.46 -32.32 -5.89
C VAL A 126 68.37 -32.55 -7.10
N GLY A 127 69.64 -32.14 -7.01
CA GLY A 127 70.52 -32.12 -8.19
C GLY A 127 69.86 -31.39 -9.37
N GLU A 128 69.74 -32.10 -10.49
CA GLU A 128 69.08 -31.59 -11.72
C GLU A 128 67.54 -31.79 -11.73
N ILE A 129 66.97 -32.53 -10.76
CA ILE A 129 65.53 -32.77 -10.69
C ILE A 129 64.85 -31.60 -9.97
N GLU A 130 63.86 -31.00 -10.64
CA GLU A 130 62.97 -30.01 -10.06
C GLU A 130 61.52 -30.54 -10.04
N LYS A 131 60.90 -30.56 -8.85
CA LYS A 131 59.52 -30.99 -8.66
C LYS A 131 58.67 -29.87 -8.06
N ARG A 132 57.53 -29.58 -8.69
CA ARG A 132 56.55 -28.58 -8.23
C ARG A 132 55.39 -29.28 -7.55
N ILE A 133 55.17 -28.97 -6.27
CA ILE A 133 54.11 -29.55 -5.44
C ILE A 133 53.07 -28.45 -5.18
N LYS A 134 51.86 -28.63 -5.73
CA LYS A 134 50.75 -27.69 -5.51
C LYS A 134 50.15 -27.90 -4.13
N ILE A 135 50.02 -26.83 -3.35
CA ILE A 135 49.29 -26.79 -2.09
C ILE A 135 47.97 -26.07 -2.33
N THR A 136 46.86 -26.68 -1.98
CA THR A 136 45.52 -26.08 -2.07
C THR A 136 44.89 -26.05 -0.69
N GLN A 137 44.36 -24.91 -0.26
CA GLN A 137 43.59 -24.77 0.97
C GLN A 137 42.18 -24.27 0.65
N LYS A 138 41.14 -24.99 1.11
CA LYS A 138 39.73 -24.70 0.80
C LYS A 138 39.21 -23.44 1.52
N GLN A 139 38.14 -22.83 0.98
CA GLN A 139 37.42 -21.68 1.58
C GLN A 139 36.49 -22.13 2.73
N GLN A 140 36.16 -21.23 3.66
CA GLN A 140 35.27 -21.48 4.79
C GLN A 140 33.80 -21.13 4.43
N ASP A 141 32.84 -22.06 4.62
CA ASP A 141 31.37 -21.95 4.52
C ASP A 141 30.80 -20.80 3.65
N ALA A 142 30.42 -21.09 2.40
CA ALA A 142 29.97 -20.10 1.42
C ALA A 142 28.45 -20.12 1.18
N LEU A 143 27.82 -18.94 1.33
CA LEU A 143 26.42 -18.65 1.02
C LEU A 143 26.38 -17.29 0.31
N LEU A 144 25.91 -17.24 -0.94
CA LEU A 144 25.87 -16.03 -1.76
C LEU A 144 24.55 -15.93 -2.53
N VAL A 145 24.13 -14.69 -2.83
CA VAL A 145 22.96 -14.39 -3.67
C VAL A 145 23.35 -13.63 -4.94
N SER A 146 22.63 -13.84 -6.04
CA SER A 146 22.88 -13.15 -7.32
C SER A 146 22.53 -11.66 -7.29
N SER A 147 21.61 -11.26 -6.41
CA SER A 147 21.18 -9.87 -6.23
C SER A 147 20.68 -9.68 -4.82
N ASN A 148 21.20 -8.68 -4.14
CA ASN A 148 20.84 -8.33 -2.76
C ASN A 148 20.01 -7.03 -2.67
N ILE A 149 19.69 -6.38 -3.79
CA ILE A 149 18.86 -5.17 -3.86
C ILE A 149 17.91 -5.26 -5.06
N PHE A 150 16.63 -4.95 -4.83
CA PHE A 150 15.60 -4.78 -5.85
C PHE A 150 14.89 -3.44 -5.67
N GLU A 151 14.83 -2.63 -6.73
CA GLU A 151 14.09 -1.36 -6.78
C GLU A 151 12.90 -1.53 -7.72
N LEU A 152 11.68 -1.39 -7.18
CA LEU A 152 10.43 -1.73 -7.85
C LEU A 152 9.46 -0.55 -7.82
N ASP A 153 8.66 -0.43 -8.87
CA ASP A 153 7.51 0.48 -8.86
C ASP A 153 6.34 -0.08 -8.01
N LYS A 154 5.28 0.71 -7.83
CA LYS A 154 4.14 0.33 -6.97
C LYS A 154 3.33 -0.87 -7.47
N SER A 155 3.54 -1.35 -8.70
CA SER A 155 2.76 -2.45 -9.29
C SER A 155 3.16 -3.82 -8.69
N ASN A 156 2.42 -4.88 -9.05
CA ASN A 156 2.78 -6.23 -8.64
C ASN A 156 4.00 -6.71 -9.43
N HIS A 157 5.01 -7.23 -8.74
CA HIS A 157 6.23 -7.77 -9.35
C HIS A 157 6.47 -9.21 -8.93
N ILE A 158 7.19 -9.96 -9.77
CA ILE A 158 7.82 -11.22 -9.41
C ILE A 158 9.33 -11.01 -9.53
N ILE A 159 10.07 -11.34 -8.47
CA ILE A 159 11.53 -11.27 -8.44
C ILE A 159 12.10 -12.67 -8.26
N ASP A 160 13.19 -12.96 -8.98
CA ASP A 160 13.91 -14.23 -8.90
C ASP A 160 15.35 -13.99 -8.43
N VAL A 161 15.81 -14.80 -7.48
CA VAL A 161 17.15 -14.71 -6.88
C VAL A 161 17.84 -16.06 -6.94
N GLU A 162 19.02 -16.12 -7.55
CA GLU A 162 19.86 -17.33 -7.53
C GLU A 162 20.71 -17.34 -6.25
N VAL A 163 20.68 -18.46 -5.52
CA VAL A 163 21.45 -18.74 -4.31
C VAL A 163 22.53 -19.77 -4.63
N LYS A 164 23.79 -19.40 -4.38
CA LYS A 164 24.95 -20.27 -4.49
C LYS A 164 25.43 -20.61 -3.09
N SER A 165 25.21 -21.86 -2.66
CA SER A 165 25.55 -22.33 -1.33
C SER A 165 26.17 -23.73 -1.35
N ASN A 166 27.19 -23.97 -0.52
CA ASN A 166 27.69 -25.31 -0.20
C ASN A 166 27.24 -25.80 1.19
N ILE A 167 26.39 -25.01 1.86
CA ILE A 167 25.75 -25.32 3.15
C ILE A 167 24.22 -25.33 2.99
N GLU A 168 23.50 -26.02 3.88
CA GLU A 168 22.04 -25.91 3.95
C GLU A 168 21.64 -24.51 4.42
N TYR A 169 20.51 -24.00 3.90
CA TYR A 169 20.00 -22.68 4.24
C TYR A 169 18.47 -22.67 4.33
N GLU A 170 17.95 -21.72 5.10
CA GLU A 170 16.54 -21.36 5.18
C GLU A 170 16.29 -19.97 4.60
N VAL A 171 15.05 -19.73 4.17
CA VAL A 171 14.58 -18.43 3.67
C VAL A 171 13.60 -17.87 4.69
N ILE A 172 13.90 -16.69 5.21
CA ILE A 172 13.13 -16.01 6.24
C ILE A 172 12.63 -14.68 5.67
N ILE A 173 11.31 -14.51 5.62
CA ILE A 173 10.67 -13.22 5.40
C ILE A 173 10.19 -12.73 6.78
N PRO A 174 10.77 -11.66 7.36
CA PRO A 174 10.32 -11.12 8.64
C PRO A 174 8.80 -10.85 8.68
N PRO A 175 8.11 -11.08 9.81
CA PRO A 175 6.65 -10.92 9.90
C PRO A 175 6.11 -9.57 9.43
N ALA A 176 6.91 -8.50 9.58
CA ALA A 176 6.56 -7.16 9.12
C ALA A 176 6.33 -7.06 7.60
N TYR A 177 6.93 -7.96 6.82
CA TYR A 177 6.94 -7.90 5.35
C TYR A 177 6.10 -9.00 4.68
N GLN A 178 5.66 -10.02 5.44
CA GLN A 178 4.89 -11.16 4.92
C GLN A 178 3.52 -10.79 4.35
N SER A 179 3.00 -9.60 4.67
CA SER A 179 1.73 -9.11 4.10
C SER A 179 1.85 -8.72 2.62
N TRP A 180 3.05 -8.41 2.13
CA TRP A 180 3.26 -7.92 0.77
C TRP A 180 4.46 -8.54 0.03
N ILE A 181 5.33 -9.31 0.69
CA ILE A 181 6.36 -10.16 0.07
C ILE A 181 6.01 -11.62 0.36
N VAL A 182 5.81 -12.42 -0.69
CA VAL A 182 5.40 -13.83 -0.57
C VAL A 182 6.32 -14.71 -1.41
N GLN A 183 6.94 -15.72 -0.79
CA GLN A 183 7.71 -16.70 -1.55
C GLN A 183 6.77 -17.63 -2.33
N ASN A 184 7.05 -17.82 -3.62
CA ASN A 184 6.31 -18.74 -4.47
C ASN A 184 6.77 -20.18 -4.17
N ASN A 185 5.89 -21.06 -3.68
CA ASN A 185 6.25 -22.42 -3.24
C ASN A 185 6.86 -23.28 -4.36
N LYS A 186 7.88 -24.08 -4.01
CA LYS A 186 8.60 -25.03 -4.89
C LYS A 186 7.65 -26.00 -5.60
N SER A 187 7.81 -26.13 -6.93
CA SER A 187 7.43 -27.35 -7.65
C SER A 187 8.18 -28.55 -7.02
N ARG A 188 7.61 -29.75 -7.07
CA ARG A 188 8.17 -31.00 -6.49
C ARG A 188 9.43 -31.49 -7.22
N SER A 189 10.42 -30.62 -7.41
CA SER A 189 11.69 -30.91 -8.08
C SER A 189 12.85 -30.64 -7.13
N LEU A 190 13.91 -31.46 -7.25
CA LEU A 190 15.18 -31.36 -6.51
C LEU A 190 15.70 -29.91 -6.49
N SER A 191 16.30 -29.52 -5.35
CA SER A 191 16.87 -28.22 -5.00
C SER A 191 17.13 -27.27 -6.19
N SER A 192 16.16 -26.40 -6.50
CA SER A 192 16.39 -25.25 -7.37
C SER A 192 17.24 -24.22 -6.62
N ASN A 193 18.32 -23.77 -7.25
CA ASN A 193 19.12 -22.65 -6.76
C ASN A 193 18.42 -21.30 -6.97
N ILE A 194 17.33 -21.24 -7.74
CA ILE A 194 16.56 -20.00 -7.97
C ILE A 194 15.33 -19.98 -7.05
N LEU A 195 15.22 -18.92 -6.25
CA LEU A 195 14.09 -18.59 -5.38
C LEU A 195 13.25 -17.50 -6.03
N SER A 196 11.93 -17.67 -6.04
CA SER A 196 10.98 -16.71 -6.65
C SER A 196 10.06 -16.10 -5.60
N PHE A 197 9.86 -14.79 -5.65
CA PHE A 197 9.05 -14.03 -4.71
C PHE A 197 8.07 -13.10 -5.43
N THR A 198 6.83 -13.10 -4.98
CA THR A 198 5.82 -12.12 -5.39
C THR A 198 5.89 -10.91 -4.45
N VAL A 199 6.07 -9.73 -5.03
CA VAL A 199 5.98 -8.43 -4.34
C VAL A 199 4.63 -7.79 -4.74
N GLN A 200 3.74 -7.65 -3.76
CA GLN A 200 2.39 -7.14 -3.98
C GLN A 200 2.37 -5.63 -4.25
N TYR A 201 1.29 -5.14 -4.85
CA TYR A 201 1.02 -3.73 -5.09
C TYR A 201 1.13 -2.90 -3.81
N SER A 202 1.71 -1.71 -3.90
CA SER A 202 1.77 -0.75 -2.80
C SER A 202 0.61 0.24 -2.84
N TRP A 203 -0.27 0.15 -1.84
CA TRP A 203 -1.27 1.19 -1.53
C TRP A 203 -0.70 2.32 -0.67
N GLU A 204 0.56 2.22 -0.27
CA GLU A 204 1.22 3.18 0.63
C GLU A 204 1.70 4.39 -0.16
N TYR A 205 1.61 5.58 0.43
CA TYR A 205 2.03 6.85 -0.19
C TYR A 205 3.54 7.01 -0.19
N ASP A 206 4.17 6.75 0.97
CA ASP A 206 5.61 6.75 1.10
C ASP A 206 6.21 5.48 0.49
N LYS A 207 7.49 5.54 0.13
CA LYS A 207 8.22 4.32 -0.22
C LYS A 207 8.17 3.34 0.95
N ARG A 208 8.03 2.06 0.63
CA ARG A 208 8.14 0.98 1.60
C ARG A 208 9.33 0.10 1.30
N GLU A 209 9.92 -0.43 2.36
CA GLU A 209 11.15 -1.20 2.32
C GLU A 209 10.90 -2.53 3.02
N GLY A 210 11.43 -3.61 2.45
CA GLY A 210 11.30 -4.96 2.98
C GLY A 210 12.57 -5.75 2.79
N GLU A 211 12.71 -6.84 3.53
CA GLU A 211 13.89 -7.69 3.49
C GLU A 211 13.52 -9.16 3.37
N ILE A 212 14.36 -9.92 2.69
CA ILE A 212 14.35 -11.38 2.67
C ILE A 212 15.73 -11.84 3.16
N ILE A 213 15.76 -12.67 4.20
CA ILE A 213 17.00 -13.15 4.80
C ILE A 213 17.20 -14.61 4.40
N ILE A 214 18.33 -14.92 3.81
CA ILE A 214 18.77 -16.30 3.54
C ILE A 214 19.84 -16.63 4.56
N ARG A 215 19.61 -17.66 5.39
CA ARG A 215 20.48 -17.99 6.53
C ARG A 215 20.93 -19.44 6.46
N GLY A 216 22.23 -19.69 6.65
CA GLY A 216 22.81 -21.03 6.76
C GLY A 216 23.92 -21.02 7.80
N ASN A 217 23.85 -21.90 8.80
CA ASN A 217 24.75 -21.93 9.96
C ASN A 217 24.91 -20.53 10.61
N ASP A 218 26.13 -19.99 10.66
CA ASP A 218 26.50 -18.66 11.16
C ASP A 218 26.48 -17.56 10.07
N LYS A 219 26.19 -17.91 8.81
CA LYS A 219 26.18 -16.99 7.67
C LYS A 219 24.75 -16.56 7.31
N SER A 220 24.62 -15.33 6.80
CA SER A 220 23.36 -14.82 6.27
C SER A 220 23.56 -13.80 5.17
N GLU A 221 22.72 -13.87 4.14
CA GLU A 221 22.58 -12.88 3.08
C GLU A 221 21.22 -12.21 3.19
N THR A 222 21.18 -10.88 3.09
CA THR A 222 19.93 -10.10 3.15
C THR A 222 19.68 -9.46 1.79
N ILE A 223 18.49 -9.71 1.25
CA ILE A 223 17.99 -9.09 0.02
C ILE A 223 17.06 -7.96 0.43
N HIS A 224 17.39 -6.73 0.05
CA HIS A 224 16.58 -5.53 0.29
C HIS A 224 15.66 -5.26 -0.90
N ILE A 225 14.39 -4.98 -0.61
CA ILE A 225 13.36 -4.64 -1.60
C ILE A 225 12.86 -3.24 -1.30
N TYR A 226 13.02 -2.34 -2.25
CA TYR A 226 12.50 -0.97 -2.21
C TYR A 226 11.34 -0.87 -3.19
N GLN A 227 10.15 -0.52 -2.68
CA GLN A 227 8.98 -0.30 -3.53
C GLN A 227 8.47 1.13 -3.38
N THR A 228 8.32 1.85 -4.51
CA THR A 228 7.82 3.24 -4.51
C THR A 228 6.36 3.31 -4.04
N GLY A 229 5.99 4.36 -3.30
CA GLY A 229 4.60 4.64 -2.90
C GLY A 229 3.83 5.60 -3.83
N GLU A 230 2.59 5.94 -3.47
CA GLU A 230 1.64 6.79 -4.23
C GLU A 230 1.99 8.30 -4.28
N GLY A 231 3.03 8.67 -5.02
CA GLY A 231 3.07 9.93 -5.81
C GLY A 231 2.86 11.28 -5.10
N MET A 232 2.13 12.20 -5.76
CA MET A 232 2.05 13.65 -5.45
C MET A 232 0.84 14.03 -4.57
N LEU A 233 1.09 14.80 -3.51
CA LEU A 233 0.13 15.36 -2.56
C LEU A 233 0.14 16.89 -2.59
N LEU A 234 -1.05 17.49 -2.47
CA LEU A 234 -1.26 18.93 -2.41
C LEU A 234 -1.72 19.32 -0.99
N THR A 235 -1.36 20.51 -0.52
CA THR A 235 -1.85 21.04 0.78
C THR A 235 -3.36 21.16 0.83
N SER A 236 -3.98 21.50 -0.30
CA SER A 236 -5.42 21.52 -0.45
C SER A 236 -5.76 21.30 -1.91
N ALA A 237 -6.82 20.53 -2.16
CA ALA A 237 -7.41 20.40 -3.50
C ALA A 237 -8.27 21.62 -3.87
N LYS A 238 -8.52 22.54 -2.92
CA LYS A 238 -9.38 23.70 -3.16
C LYS A 238 -8.98 24.93 -2.34
N TYR A 239 -9.07 26.10 -2.95
CA TYR A 239 -8.85 27.41 -2.31
C TYR A 239 -10.08 28.30 -2.52
N LEU A 240 -10.54 28.91 -1.44
CA LEU A 240 -11.64 29.87 -1.43
C LEU A 240 -11.05 31.24 -1.18
N VAL A 241 -11.36 32.18 -2.07
CA VAL A 241 -10.77 33.51 -2.08
C VAL A 241 -11.89 34.54 -2.06
N SER A 242 -11.71 35.60 -1.29
CA SER A 242 -12.66 36.71 -1.27
C SER A 242 -12.74 37.42 -2.63
N ASP A 243 -13.65 38.38 -2.80
CA ASP A 243 -13.69 39.18 -4.03
C ASP A 243 -12.45 40.06 -4.20
N SER A 244 -11.66 40.27 -3.13
CA SER A 244 -10.43 41.07 -3.15
C SER A 244 -9.25 40.31 -3.77
N GLU A 245 -8.20 41.06 -4.14
CA GLU A 245 -6.95 40.45 -4.57
C GLU A 245 -6.28 39.73 -3.39
N GLU A 246 -5.87 38.48 -3.60
CA GLU A 246 -5.28 37.63 -2.56
C GLU A 246 -4.17 36.75 -3.16
N MET A 247 -3.18 36.40 -2.35
CA MET A 247 -2.16 35.41 -2.73
C MET A 247 -2.45 34.08 -2.04
N ILE A 248 -2.60 33.02 -2.81
CA ILE A 248 -2.73 31.66 -2.28
C ILE A 248 -1.38 30.94 -2.32
N THR A 249 -1.16 30.05 -1.34
CA THR A 249 0.03 29.21 -1.25
C THR A 249 -0.35 27.74 -1.41
N VAL A 250 0.16 27.08 -2.46
CA VAL A 250 -0.02 25.65 -2.71
C VAL A 250 1.29 24.94 -2.38
N ARG A 251 1.32 24.11 -1.33
CA ARG A 251 2.47 23.24 -1.10
C ARG A 251 2.21 21.88 -1.76
N VAL A 252 3.21 21.42 -2.48
CA VAL A 252 3.22 20.14 -3.18
C VAL A 252 4.26 19.28 -2.49
N LYS A 253 3.90 18.07 -2.09
CA LYS A 253 4.85 17.03 -1.69
C LYS A 253 4.84 16.00 -2.81
N SER A 254 5.98 15.78 -3.44
CA SER A 254 6.10 14.84 -4.55
C SER A 254 7.42 14.10 -4.43
N ASN A 255 7.41 12.81 -4.79
CA ASN A 255 8.61 11.99 -4.93
C ASN A 255 9.17 12.00 -6.37
N PHE A 256 8.57 12.80 -7.26
CA PHE A 256 8.99 13.00 -8.65
C PHE A 256 8.87 14.48 -9.07
N ASP A 257 9.52 14.84 -10.17
CA ASP A 257 9.36 16.14 -10.83
C ASP A 257 7.94 16.29 -11.39
N PHE A 258 7.30 17.44 -11.14
CA PHE A 258 5.95 17.72 -11.63
C PHE A 258 5.90 19.04 -12.39
N LYS A 259 4.88 19.19 -13.23
CA LYS A 259 4.54 20.43 -13.94
C LYS A 259 3.17 20.92 -13.51
N VAL A 260 2.94 22.22 -13.68
CA VAL A 260 1.64 22.86 -13.44
C VAL A 260 1.12 23.46 -14.74
N LYS A 261 -0.09 23.11 -15.12
CA LYS A 261 -0.84 23.74 -16.20
C LYS A 261 -1.81 24.74 -15.59
N LEU A 262 -1.59 26.02 -15.89
CA LEU A 262 -2.49 27.10 -15.49
C LEU A 262 -3.80 27.06 -16.30
N PRO A 263 -4.92 27.47 -15.69
CA PRO A 263 -6.18 27.66 -16.42
C PRO A 263 -6.06 28.82 -17.42
N ALA A 264 -6.86 28.76 -18.50
CA ALA A 264 -6.93 29.83 -19.50
C ALA A 264 -7.78 31.01 -19.00
N VAL A 265 -7.37 31.61 -17.89
CA VAL A 265 -8.00 32.78 -17.27
C VAL A 265 -6.94 33.83 -16.94
N ASP A 266 -7.33 35.10 -16.94
CA ASP A 266 -6.45 36.26 -16.74
C ASP A 266 -6.30 36.70 -15.28
N TRP A 267 -7.08 36.09 -14.38
CA TRP A 267 -7.17 36.44 -12.95
C TRP A 267 -6.38 35.52 -12.02
N ILE A 268 -5.75 34.46 -12.53
CA ILE A 268 -4.81 33.61 -11.78
C ILE A 268 -3.43 33.76 -12.41
N GLN A 269 -2.44 34.16 -11.62
CA GLN A 269 -1.07 34.33 -12.10
C GLN A 269 -0.09 33.72 -11.11
N GLU A 270 0.92 33.00 -11.59
CA GLU A 270 2.00 32.51 -10.75
C GLU A 270 2.83 33.71 -10.25
N ALA A 271 3.01 33.82 -8.93
CA ALA A 271 3.71 34.94 -8.32
C ALA A 271 5.23 34.70 -8.34
N SER A 272 5.99 35.65 -8.87
CA SER A 272 7.46 35.59 -8.91
C SER A 272 8.05 35.86 -7.51
N HIS A 273 8.34 34.84 -6.71
CA HIS A 273 9.09 35.01 -5.46
C HIS A 273 10.59 34.78 -5.70
N THR A 274 11.36 35.87 -5.74
CA THR A 274 12.84 35.84 -5.78
C THR A 274 13.41 35.66 -4.37
N ARG A 275 13.66 34.41 -3.97
CA ARG A 275 14.80 33.90 -3.20
C ARG A 275 14.49 32.44 -2.83
N GLY A 276 14.91 31.53 -3.73
CA GLY A 276 14.80 30.08 -3.56
C GLY A 276 13.38 29.56 -3.83
N ILE A 277 13.06 29.27 -5.09
CA ILE A 277 11.92 28.41 -5.44
C ILE A 277 12.17 27.07 -4.75
N SER A 278 11.48 26.85 -3.64
CA SER A 278 11.21 25.50 -3.15
C SER A 278 10.27 24.89 -4.19
N SER A 279 10.70 23.86 -4.92
CA SER A 279 9.85 23.09 -5.85
C SER A 279 8.58 22.53 -5.19
N HIS A 280 8.48 22.64 -3.86
CA HIS A 280 7.39 22.13 -3.05
C HIS A 280 6.44 23.23 -2.56
N THR A 281 6.65 24.52 -2.87
CA THR A 281 5.72 25.60 -2.46
C THR A 281 5.59 26.64 -3.56
N LEU A 282 4.39 26.72 -4.13
CA LEU A 282 4.04 27.57 -5.25
C LEU A 282 3.04 28.63 -4.80
N TYR A 283 3.21 29.84 -5.34
CA TYR A 283 2.43 31.01 -4.97
C TYR A 283 1.66 31.50 -6.19
N TYR A 284 0.37 31.77 -6.00
CA TYR A 284 -0.49 32.29 -7.06
C TYR A 284 -1.20 33.55 -6.58
N THR A 285 -1.09 34.63 -7.36
CA THR A 285 -1.88 35.84 -7.18
C THR A 285 -3.23 35.66 -7.86
N ILE A 286 -4.29 35.88 -7.08
CA ILE A 286 -5.68 35.82 -7.50
C ILE A 286 -6.18 37.26 -7.58
N LYS A 287 -6.33 37.80 -8.79
CA LYS A 287 -6.75 39.20 -8.99
C LYS A 287 -8.13 39.44 -8.40
N GLN A 288 -8.44 40.71 -8.10
CA GLN A 288 -9.76 41.11 -7.64
C GLN A 288 -10.89 40.66 -8.61
N ASN A 289 -12.01 40.18 -8.05
CA ASN A 289 -13.25 39.97 -8.78
C ASN A 289 -14.15 41.21 -8.64
N THR A 290 -14.30 41.98 -9.71
CA THR A 290 -15.11 43.20 -9.70
C THR A 290 -16.60 42.94 -9.96
N THR A 291 -16.97 41.69 -10.29
CA THR A 291 -18.34 41.28 -10.61
C THR A 291 -19.06 40.72 -9.38
N ASP A 292 -20.39 40.59 -9.45
CA ASP A 292 -21.22 39.91 -8.44
C ASP A 292 -21.28 38.39 -8.64
N LYS A 293 -20.58 37.86 -9.66
CA LYS A 293 -20.58 36.43 -9.98
C LYS A 293 -19.38 35.75 -9.34
N ILE A 294 -19.64 34.59 -8.71
CA ILE A 294 -18.58 33.66 -8.31
C ILE A 294 -17.88 33.16 -9.57
N ARG A 295 -16.54 33.11 -9.54
CA ARG A 295 -15.72 32.54 -10.63
C ARG A 295 -14.86 31.41 -10.11
N CYS A 296 -14.64 30.42 -10.96
CA CYS A 296 -13.88 29.22 -10.62
C CYS A 296 -12.93 28.85 -11.76
N ALA A 297 -11.72 28.41 -11.41
CA ALA A 297 -10.76 27.85 -12.33
C ALA A 297 -9.83 26.88 -11.60
N SER A 298 -9.17 26.00 -12.35
CA SER A 298 -8.35 24.94 -11.76
C SER A 298 -6.92 24.95 -12.26
N LEU A 299 -5.98 24.72 -11.33
CA LEU A 299 -4.59 24.40 -11.62
C LEU A 299 -4.44 22.89 -11.75
N LEU A 300 -3.80 22.40 -12.82
CA LEU A 300 -3.54 20.98 -13.00
C LEU A 300 -2.06 20.68 -12.75
N PHE A 301 -1.78 19.93 -11.69
CA PHE A 301 -0.47 19.39 -11.35
C PHE A 301 -0.34 18.00 -11.95
N TYR A 302 0.76 17.71 -12.65
CA TYR A 302 0.95 16.42 -13.32
C TYR A 302 2.42 16.05 -13.48
N ASP A 303 2.70 14.76 -13.57
CA ASP A 303 3.97 14.23 -14.07
C ASP A 303 3.83 13.96 -15.58
N GLU A 304 4.89 14.25 -16.34
CA GLU A 304 4.94 13.95 -17.78
C GLU A 304 5.26 12.48 -18.06
N LYS A 305 5.86 11.77 -17.10
CA LYS A 305 6.34 10.40 -17.25
C LYS A 305 5.37 9.35 -16.71
N SER A 306 4.29 9.77 -16.05
CA SER A 306 3.27 8.89 -15.48
C SER A 306 1.86 9.45 -15.63
N ASP A 307 0.86 8.64 -15.30
CA ASP A 307 -0.56 9.04 -15.33
C ASP A 307 -0.99 9.89 -14.12
N VAL A 308 -0.06 10.25 -13.22
CA VAL A 308 -0.39 10.98 -11.99
C VAL A 308 -0.78 12.42 -12.30
N LYS A 309 -2.03 12.77 -11.96
CA LYS A 309 -2.61 14.11 -12.09
C LYS A 309 -3.34 14.50 -10.83
N ARG A 310 -3.25 15.77 -10.44
CA ARG A 310 -3.98 16.37 -9.32
C ARG A 310 -4.47 17.76 -9.69
N GLU A 311 -5.68 18.09 -9.28
CA GLU A 311 -6.30 19.37 -9.56
C GLU A 311 -6.42 20.19 -8.28
N VAL A 312 -6.08 21.48 -8.36
CA VAL A 312 -6.40 22.48 -7.34
C VAL A 312 -7.45 23.42 -7.89
N GLN A 313 -8.64 23.39 -7.33
CA GLN A 313 -9.73 24.29 -7.71
C GLN A 313 -9.64 25.60 -6.92
N ILE A 314 -9.68 26.74 -7.60
CA ILE A 314 -9.74 28.05 -6.99
C ILE A 314 -11.13 28.62 -7.24
N ILE A 315 -11.85 28.95 -6.17
CA ILE A 315 -13.17 29.56 -6.21
C ILE A 315 -13.06 30.94 -5.58
N GLN A 316 -13.33 31.97 -6.37
CA GLN A 316 -13.32 33.34 -5.90
C GLN A 316 -14.74 33.90 -5.83
N GLY A 317 -15.07 34.45 -4.67
CA GLY A 317 -16.33 35.16 -4.44
C GLY A 317 -16.52 36.34 -5.41
N GLY A 318 -17.78 36.63 -5.74
CA GLY A 318 -18.15 37.93 -6.31
C GLY A 318 -18.45 38.95 -5.21
N LYS A 319 -18.69 40.20 -5.59
CA LYS A 319 -19.17 41.22 -4.65
C LYS A 319 -20.51 40.81 -4.04
N ASN A 320 -20.58 40.92 -2.71
CA ASN A 320 -21.82 40.68 -1.96
C ASN A 320 -22.91 41.66 -2.40
N ARG A 321 -24.12 41.15 -2.65
CA ARG A 321 -25.25 41.94 -3.16
C ARG A 321 -26.55 41.51 -2.49
N ILE A 322 -27.35 42.50 -2.11
CA ILE A 322 -28.71 42.32 -1.59
C ILE A 322 -29.65 43.23 -2.38
N GLU A 323 -30.60 42.66 -3.10
CA GLU A 323 -31.56 43.42 -3.90
C GLU A 323 -32.86 42.64 -4.11
N GLY A 324 -34.00 43.31 -3.91
CA GLY A 324 -35.32 42.74 -4.21
C GLY A 324 -35.63 41.42 -3.48
N GLY A 325 -35.15 41.26 -2.25
CA GLY A 325 -35.33 40.03 -1.46
C GLY A 325 -34.40 38.87 -1.88
N LYS A 326 -33.40 39.13 -2.73
CA LYS A 326 -32.34 38.19 -3.08
C LYS A 326 -31.02 38.63 -2.48
N ALA A 327 -30.25 37.67 -1.96
CA ALA A 327 -28.91 37.90 -1.43
C ALA A 327 -27.92 36.91 -2.06
N VAL A 328 -26.79 37.43 -2.54
CA VAL A 328 -25.63 36.62 -2.97
C VAL A 328 -24.46 37.03 -2.10
N ILE A 329 -24.04 36.13 -1.20
CA ILE A 329 -23.03 36.39 -0.18
C ILE A 329 -21.93 35.34 -0.27
N PHE A 330 -20.67 35.78 -0.27
CA PHE A 330 -19.49 34.93 -0.15
C PHE A 330 -18.74 35.24 1.14
N LEU A 331 -18.51 34.21 1.97
CA LEU A 331 -17.87 34.34 3.27
C LEU A 331 -16.41 33.87 3.21
N SER A 332 -15.46 34.77 3.43
CA SER A 332 -14.05 34.42 3.59
C SER A 332 -13.78 33.71 4.92
N GLU A 333 -14.64 33.89 5.92
CA GLU A 333 -14.56 33.28 7.25
C GLU A 333 -15.95 32.85 7.70
N GLY A 334 -16.04 31.66 8.31
CA GLY A 334 -17.30 31.17 8.88
C GLY A 334 -17.76 32.02 10.05
N GLY A 335 -19.07 32.21 10.15
CA GLY A 335 -19.78 32.93 11.20
C GLY A 335 -19.93 34.43 10.96
N THR A 336 -19.77 34.85 9.71
CA THR A 336 -19.77 36.26 9.31
C THR A 336 -20.98 36.66 8.46
N LEU A 337 -21.95 35.78 8.22
CA LEU A 337 -23.15 36.09 7.43
C LEU A 337 -23.92 37.32 7.97
N SER A 338 -24.03 37.45 9.29
CA SER A 338 -24.70 38.57 9.96
C SER A 338 -24.01 39.93 9.75
N ASN A 339 -22.73 39.94 9.34
CA ASN A 339 -22.03 41.17 8.98
C ASN A 339 -22.52 41.74 7.63
N TYR A 340 -23.13 40.90 6.80
CA TYR A 340 -23.60 41.28 5.47
C TYR A 340 -25.12 41.44 5.39
N ILE A 341 -25.86 40.67 6.18
CA ILE A 341 -27.32 40.76 6.27
C ILE A 341 -27.70 41.15 7.69
N SER A 342 -28.28 42.35 7.86
CA SER A 342 -28.75 42.82 9.16
C SER A 342 -30.04 42.13 9.61
N ASP A 343 -30.33 42.17 10.92
CA ASP A 343 -31.51 41.51 11.51
C ASP A 343 -32.86 42.05 10.99
N ASP A 344 -32.93 43.33 10.63
CA ASP A 344 -34.11 43.93 10.00
C ASP A 344 -34.31 43.43 8.56
N LYS A 345 -33.20 43.17 7.83
CA LYS A 345 -33.23 42.70 6.44
C LYS A 345 -33.36 41.20 6.29
N LYS A 346 -32.90 40.39 7.24
CA LYS A 346 -32.91 38.91 7.11
C LYS A 346 -34.31 38.34 6.86
N ASN A 347 -35.35 38.99 7.39
CA ASN A 347 -36.75 38.58 7.22
C ASN A 347 -37.37 39.01 5.88
N GLU A 348 -36.68 39.83 5.09
CA GLU A 348 -37.08 40.22 3.73
C GLU A 348 -36.48 39.29 2.66
N ILE A 349 -35.42 38.55 2.99
CA ILE A 349 -34.74 37.66 2.04
C ILE A 349 -35.57 36.38 1.80
N THR A 350 -35.75 36.08 0.52
CA THR A 350 -36.49 34.91 0.02
C THR A 350 -35.61 33.96 -0.80
N ASP A 351 -34.50 34.45 -1.36
CA ASP A 351 -33.51 33.70 -2.15
C ASP A 351 -32.11 34.06 -1.66
N LEU A 352 -31.40 33.11 -1.05
CA LEU A 352 -30.03 33.28 -0.57
C LEU A 352 -29.10 32.33 -1.33
N THR A 353 -28.12 32.90 -2.02
CA THR A 353 -26.94 32.17 -2.49
C THR A 353 -25.80 32.46 -1.53
N LEU A 354 -25.30 31.41 -0.87
CA LEU A 354 -24.24 31.51 0.12
C LEU A 354 -23.05 30.65 -0.31
N GLY A 355 -21.88 31.26 -0.43
CA GLY A 355 -20.63 30.59 -0.74
C GLY A 355 -19.54 30.89 0.30
N GLY A 356 -18.40 30.21 0.18
CA GLY A 356 -17.29 30.39 1.11
C GLY A 356 -17.41 29.50 2.35
N TYR A 357 -16.71 29.83 3.43
CA TYR A 357 -16.73 29.03 4.66
C TYR A 357 -17.97 29.35 5.49
N VAL A 358 -18.71 28.31 5.91
CA VAL A 358 -19.92 28.44 6.72
C VAL A 358 -19.82 27.62 8.00
N ASN A 359 -20.23 28.18 9.13
CA ASN A 359 -20.21 27.50 10.43
C ASN A 359 -21.57 27.60 11.16
N GLY A 360 -21.60 27.26 12.45
CA GLY A 360 -22.81 27.26 13.27
C GLY A 360 -23.54 28.61 13.34
N ASP A 361 -22.82 29.73 13.37
CA ASP A 361 -23.43 31.06 13.43
C ASP A 361 -24.17 31.39 12.13
N ASP A 362 -23.55 31.11 10.98
CA ASP A 362 -24.20 31.35 9.68
C ASP A 362 -25.43 30.46 9.50
N MET A 363 -25.34 29.20 9.92
CA MET A 363 -26.45 28.27 9.78
C MET A 363 -27.57 28.53 10.76
N LEU A 364 -27.27 29.04 11.98
CA LEU A 364 -28.30 29.55 12.87
C LEU A 364 -29.02 30.75 12.25
N PHE A 365 -28.27 31.66 11.62
CA PHE A 365 -28.86 32.79 10.90
C PHE A 365 -29.76 32.32 9.74
N VAL A 366 -29.32 31.34 8.95
CA VAL A 366 -30.12 30.72 7.88
C VAL A 366 -31.38 30.03 8.41
N ARG A 367 -31.31 29.36 9.57
CA ARG A 367 -32.50 28.77 10.23
C ARG A 367 -33.52 29.86 10.56
N GLU A 368 -33.07 30.97 11.12
CA GLU A 368 -33.94 32.10 11.46
C GLU A 368 -34.55 32.72 10.21
N MET A 369 -33.82 32.80 9.11
CA MET A 369 -34.35 33.21 7.81
C MET A 369 -35.40 32.22 7.28
N SER A 370 -35.37 30.95 7.71
CA SER A 370 -36.24 29.85 7.25
C SER A 370 -37.44 29.55 8.16
N ARG A 371 -37.80 30.47 9.07
CA ARG A 371 -38.85 30.34 10.11
C ARG A 371 -38.50 29.44 11.30
N THR A 372 -37.22 29.19 11.56
CA THR A 372 -36.77 28.28 12.61
C THR A 372 -35.83 29.00 13.57
N ASN A 373 -36.14 29.01 14.86
CA ASN A 373 -35.26 29.57 15.87
C ASN A 373 -34.11 28.60 16.27
N VAL A 374 -33.37 28.96 17.31
CA VAL A 374 -32.32 28.13 17.91
C VAL A 374 -32.83 26.78 18.43
N TYR A 375 -34.09 26.66 18.87
CA TYR A 375 -34.67 25.44 19.46
C TYR A 375 -35.27 24.47 18.42
N GLY A 376 -35.61 25.00 17.24
CA GLY A 376 -36.32 24.23 16.21
C GLY A 376 -37.72 23.75 16.62
N ASP A 377 -38.37 24.47 17.54
CA ASP A 377 -39.73 24.21 18.04
C ASP A 377 -40.78 25.09 17.32
N GLU A 378 -42.03 25.09 17.81
CA GLU A 378 -43.16 25.80 17.18
C GLU A 378 -43.06 27.33 17.21
N TYR A 379 -42.08 27.91 17.92
CA TYR A 379 -41.85 29.35 17.93
C TYR A 379 -41.17 29.78 16.63
N VAL A 380 -42.00 30.19 15.68
CA VAL A 380 -41.59 30.62 14.34
C VAL A 380 -40.98 32.02 14.36
N THR A 381 -39.83 32.18 13.72
CA THR A 381 -39.30 33.51 13.38
C THR A 381 -40.10 34.11 12.20
N ASN A 382 -39.87 35.39 11.89
CA ASN A 382 -40.50 36.09 10.77
C ASN A 382 -39.80 35.84 9.41
N GLY A 383 -38.87 34.87 9.36
CA GLY A 383 -38.13 34.51 8.16
C GLY A 383 -39.02 34.14 6.97
N LYS A 384 -38.53 34.41 5.76
CA LYS A 384 -39.23 34.15 4.50
C LYS A 384 -38.37 33.41 3.48
N LEU A 385 -37.25 32.83 3.89
CA LEU A 385 -36.32 32.16 2.98
C LEU A 385 -36.98 30.95 2.34
N THR A 386 -37.09 31.00 1.02
CA THR A 386 -37.69 29.92 0.20
C THR A 386 -36.66 29.17 -0.61
N LYS A 387 -35.55 29.80 -0.97
CA LYS A 387 -34.47 29.18 -1.74
C LYS A 387 -33.13 29.43 -1.07
N LEU A 388 -32.36 28.36 -0.92
CA LEU A 388 -31.02 28.38 -0.36
C LEU A 388 -30.06 27.64 -1.31
N ASP A 389 -29.13 28.36 -1.90
CA ASP A 389 -28.08 27.80 -2.73
C ASP A 389 -26.75 27.79 -1.96
N LEU A 390 -26.29 26.59 -1.58
CA LEU A 390 -25.03 26.34 -0.89
C LEU A 390 -24.00 25.65 -1.81
N SER A 391 -24.20 25.65 -3.13
CA SER A 391 -23.32 24.95 -4.08
C SER A 391 -21.83 25.29 -3.93
N ASN A 392 -21.53 26.51 -3.49
CA ASN A 392 -20.18 27.01 -3.26
C ASN A 392 -19.84 27.21 -1.78
N ALA A 393 -20.62 26.64 -0.85
CA ALA A 393 -20.38 26.74 0.59
C ALA A 393 -19.55 25.57 1.13
N PHE A 394 -18.78 25.82 2.18
CA PHE A 394 -17.88 24.86 2.81
C PHE A 394 -18.15 24.85 4.29
N PHE A 395 -18.83 23.79 4.75
CA PHE A 395 -19.09 23.60 6.16
C PHE A 395 -17.77 23.43 6.90
N VAL A 396 -17.57 24.25 7.92
CA VAL A 396 -16.47 24.15 8.88
C VAL A 396 -17.05 24.01 10.29
N GLY A 397 -16.28 23.39 11.18
CA GLY A 397 -16.63 23.36 12.60
C GLY A 397 -16.52 24.75 13.23
N GLY A 398 -17.19 24.94 14.37
CA GLY A 398 -17.18 26.20 15.13
C GLY A 398 -18.48 26.99 15.01
N GLY A 399 -18.47 28.17 15.62
CA GLY A 399 -19.65 29.03 15.78
C GLY A 399 -20.62 28.57 16.86
N THR A 400 -21.79 29.21 16.93
CA THR A 400 -22.84 28.86 17.89
C THR A 400 -23.51 27.53 17.59
N TYR A 401 -24.17 26.98 18.62
CA TYR A 401 -24.96 25.76 18.54
C TYR A 401 -26.45 26.08 18.41
N TYR A 402 -27.21 25.12 17.92
CA TYR A 402 -28.66 25.09 18.06
C TYR A 402 -29.08 23.97 19.01
N ILE A 403 -30.24 24.11 19.61
CA ILE A 403 -30.73 23.27 20.71
C ILE A 403 -31.92 22.45 20.20
N HIS A 404 -32.04 21.20 20.64
CA HIS A 404 -33.31 20.48 20.59
C HIS A 404 -33.39 19.53 21.78
N ASN A 405 -34.50 19.53 22.53
CA ASN A 405 -34.67 18.72 23.74
C ASN A 405 -33.46 18.81 24.71
N HIS A 406 -33.00 20.05 24.98
CA HIS A 406 -31.82 20.35 25.81
C HIS A 406 -30.46 19.83 25.29
N GLN A 407 -30.39 19.26 24.09
CA GLN A 407 -29.14 18.87 23.44
C GLN A 407 -28.64 19.96 22.49
N GLN A 408 -27.34 20.21 22.49
CA GLN A 408 -26.68 21.17 21.60
C GLN A 408 -26.09 20.46 20.39
N TYR A 409 -26.22 21.08 19.21
CA TYR A 409 -25.69 20.58 17.95
C TYR A 409 -24.90 21.67 17.24
N THR A 410 -23.82 21.27 16.56
CA THR A 410 -22.88 22.17 15.90
C THR A 410 -22.62 21.74 14.46
N THR A 411 -22.08 22.65 13.65
CA THR A 411 -21.63 22.32 12.30
C THR A 411 -20.39 21.44 12.31
N LYS A 412 -20.28 20.62 11.28
CA LYS A 412 -19.14 19.72 11.04
C LYS A 412 -18.77 19.78 9.57
N SER A 413 -17.50 19.58 9.26
CA SER A 413 -17.05 19.59 7.88
C SER A 413 -17.66 18.47 7.04
N ASN A 414 -17.94 18.78 5.77
CA ASN A 414 -18.47 17.85 4.77
C ASN A 414 -19.79 17.13 5.17
N THR A 415 -20.55 17.69 6.11
CA THR A 415 -21.74 17.07 6.66
C THR A 415 -22.87 18.07 6.78
N ILE A 416 -24.10 17.67 6.43
CA ILE A 416 -25.31 18.37 6.89
C ILE A 416 -25.65 17.82 8.28
N PRO A 417 -25.44 18.58 9.36
CA PRO A 417 -25.49 18.05 10.73
C PRO A 417 -26.90 17.73 11.21
N ILE A 418 -26.96 16.99 12.33
CA ILE A 418 -28.21 16.57 12.99
C ILE A 418 -29.14 17.76 13.12
N ARG A 419 -30.38 17.67 12.63
CA ARG A 419 -31.42 18.70 12.79
C ARG A 419 -31.09 20.09 12.24
N LEU A 420 -30.09 20.25 11.37
CA LEU A 420 -29.68 21.59 10.91
C LEU A 420 -30.84 22.41 10.33
N PHE A 421 -31.61 21.81 9.43
CA PHE A 421 -32.79 22.41 8.80
C PHE A 421 -34.11 21.87 9.39
N HIS A 422 -34.09 21.39 10.64
CA HIS A 422 -35.29 20.93 11.32
C HIS A 422 -36.35 22.04 11.37
N ASN A 423 -37.59 21.76 10.93
CA ASN A 423 -38.70 22.72 10.90
C ASN A 423 -38.46 23.98 10.04
N CYS A 424 -37.58 23.93 9.02
CA CYS A 424 -37.45 25.01 8.03
C CYS A 424 -38.65 25.03 7.06
N ARG A 425 -39.82 25.42 7.57
CA ARG A 425 -41.13 25.28 6.91
C ARG A 425 -41.36 26.21 5.72
N THR A 426 -40.48 27.19 5.51
CA THR A 426 -40.53 28.08 4.32
C THR A 426 -39.63 27.63 3.18
N LEU A 427 -38.63 26.81 3.48
CA LEU A 427 -37.63 26.41 2.50
C LEU A 427 -38.27 25.47 1.46
N GLN A 428 -38.27 25.90 0.20
CA GLN A 428 -38.83 25.20 -0.95
C GLN A 428 -37.75 24.51 -1.79
N GLU A 429 -36.57 25.12 -1.87
CA GLU A 429 -35.42 24.61 -2.63
C GLU A 429 -34.14 24.76 -1.82
N ILE A 430 -33.34 23.69 -1.78
CA ILE A 430 -31.96 23.72 -1.29
C ILE A 430 -31.01 23.06 -2.29
N VAL A 431 -29.90 23.73 -2.59
CA VAL A 431 -28.77 23.16 -3.34
C VAL A 431 -27.65 22.89 -2.34
N LEU A 432 -27.26 21.62 -2.20
CA LEU A 432 -26.18 21.23 -1.29
C LEU A 432 -24.80 21.45 -1.92
N PRO A 433 -23.75 21.69 -1.11
CA PRO A 433 -22.37 21.68 -1.60
C PRO A 433 -21.94 20.28 -2.09
N ASP A 434 -21.21 20.20 -3.20
CA ASP A 434 -20.76 18.92 -3.79
C ASP A 434 -19.78 18.11 -2.91
N ASN A 435 -19.19 18.73 -1.88
CA ASN A 435 -18.29 18.08 -0.92
C ASN A 435 -19.01 17.46 0.28
N ILE A 436 -20.34 17.54 0.37
CA ILE A 436 -21.09 16.84 1.42
C ILE A 436 -21.00 15.34 1.20
N THR A 437 -20.52 14.61 2.20
CA THR A 437 -20.45 13.14 2.18
C THR A 437 -21.53 12.50 3.05
N LYS A 438 -22.11 13.26 4.00
CA LYS A 438 -23.07 12.76 4.97
C LYS A 438 -24.20 13.75 5.24
N ILE A 439 -25.43 13.25 5.32
CA ILE A 439 -26.58 13.96 5.87
C ILE A 439 -26.96 13.25 7.17
N GLU A 440 -26.90 13.94 8.30
CA GLU A 440 -27.18 13.34 9.60
C GLU A 440 -28.69 13.24 9.89
N GLU A 441 -29.02 12.59 11.01
CA GLU A 441 -30.41 12.33 11.41
C GLU A 441 -31.23 13.61 11.57
N TYR A 442 -32.49 13.55 11.17
CA TYR A 442 -33.46 14.64 11.26
C TYR A 442 -33.05 15.94 10.53
N ALA A 443 -32.03 15.92 9.68
CA ALA A 443 -31.46 17.12 9.04
C ALA A 443 -32.51 18.03 8.37
N PHE A 444 -33.48 17.46 7.64
CA PHE A 444 -34.59 18.17 6.98
C PHE A 444 -35.96 17.77 7.56
N PHE A 445 -36.01 17.31 8.82
CA PHE A 445 -37.28 16.90 9.43
C PHE A 445 -38.29 18.06 9.41
N CYS A 446 -39.51 17.79 8.97
CA CYS A 446 -40.61 18.75 8.90
C CYS A 446 -40.31 20.01 8.05
N CYS A 447 -39.47 19.89 7.02
CA CYS A 447 -39.38 20.87 5.94
C CYS A 447 -40.57 20.70 4.98
N THR A 448 -41.78 21.05 5.44
CA THR A 448 -43.04 20.74 4.75
C THR A 448 -43.16 21.35 3.34
N GLN A 449 -42.49 22.47 3.08
CA GLN A 449 -42.48 23.11 1.76
C GLN A 449 -41.32 22.70 0.86
N LEU A 450 -40.35 21.93 1.36
CA LEU A 450 -39.19 21.51 0.58
C LEU A 450 -39.66 20.61 -0.57
N SER A 451 -39.49 21.10 -1.79
CA SER A 451 -39.95 20.45 -3.02
C SER A 451 -38.81 20.05 -3.94
N LYS A 452 -37.64 20.68 -3.78
CA LYS A 452 -36.45 20.45 -4.60
C LYS A 452 -35.19 20.37 -3.75
N ILE A 453 -34.52 19.23 -3.85
CA ILE A 453 -33.18 18.98 -3.30
C ILE A 453 -32.46 18.01 -4.24
N ASN A 454 -31.18 18.27 -4.53
CA ASN A 454 -30.33 17.36 -5.29
C ASN A 454 -29.37 16.64 -4.34
N LEU A 455 -29.44 15.31 -4.30
CA LEU A 455 -28.51 14.47 -3.56
C LEU A 455 -27.49 13.89 -4.54
N HIS A 456 -26.25 14.37 -4.48
CA HIS A 456 -25.18 13.97 -5.40
C HIS A 456 -24.49 12.67 -4.93
N ASP A 457 -23.78 12.01 -5.85
CA ASP A 457 -23.25 10.65 -5.66
C ASP A 457 -22.08 10.56 -4.66
N ASN A 458 -21.54 11.69 -4.18
CA ASN A 458 -20.54 11.74 -3.10
C ASN A 458 -21.17 11.51 -1.71
N ILE A 459 -22.50 11.63 -1.57
CA ILE A 459 -23.19 11.38 -0.31
C ILE A 459 -23.27 9.87 -0.09
N SER A 460 -22.55 9.37 0.91
CA SER A 460 -22.47 7.94 1.24
C SER A 460 -23.43 7.53 2.35
N GLU A 461 -23.90 8.48 3.16
CA GLU A 461 -24.79 8.22 4.30
C GLU A 461 -25.89 9.29 4.43
N ILE A 462 -27.12 8.83 4.64
CA ILE A 462 -28.27 9.68 4.98
C ILE A 462 -28.90 9.12 6.26
N GLY A 463 -29.02 9.95 7.29
CA GLY A 463 -29.44 9.56 8.63
C GLY A 463 -30.92 9.23 8.75
N ASN A 464 -31.30 8.82 9.96
CA ASN A 464 -32.68 8.47 10.29
C ASN A 464 -33.59 9.70 10.18
N ALA A 465 -34.80 9.49 9.64
CA ALA A 465 -35.84 10.51 9.55
C ALA A 465 -35.42 11.84 8.91
N SER A 466 -34.35 11.87 8.10
CA SER A 466 -33.81 13.11 7.55
C SER A 466 -34.81 13.85 6.66
N PHE A 467 -35.75 13.17 5.99
CA PHE A 467 -36.80 13.78 5.15
C PHE A 467 -38.24 13.50 5.66
N HIS A 468 -38.38 13.16 6.94
CA HIS A 468 -39.70 12.96 7.57
C HIS A 468 -40.56 14.23 7.46
N LYS A 469 -41.81 14.09 7.00
CA LYS A 469 -42.80 15.19 6.80
C LYS A 469 -42.36 16.24 5.78
N CYS A 470 -41.45 15.91 4.86
CA CYS A 470 -41.21 16.73 3.66
C CYS A 470 -42.37 16.55 2.67
N THR A 471 -43.55 17.08 3.00
CA THR A 471 -44.82 16.80 2.29
C THR A 471 -44.86 17.35 0.86
N SER A 472 -44.02 18.33 0.54
CA SER A 472 -43.90 18.89 -0.82
C SER A 472 -42.84 18.19 -1.68
N LEU A 473 -42.00 17.32 -1.10
CA LEU A 473 -40.94 16.61 -1.81
C LEU A 473 -41.54 15.43 -2.57
N LYS A 474 -41.82 15.61 -3.86
CA LYS A 474 -42.52 14.61 -4.71
C LYS A 474 -41.60 13.56 -5.29
N THR A 475 -40.35 13.93 -5.55
CA THR A 475 -39.31 13.11 -6.18
C THR A 475 -37.96 13.45 -5.58
N VAL A 476 -37.08 12.46 -5.46
CA VAL A 476 -35.68 12.67 -5.07
C VAL A 476 -34.83 11.59 -5.74
N LYS A 477 -33.71 12.00 -6.36
CA LYS A 477 -32.71 11.05 -6.84
C LYS A 477 -31.82 10.68 -5.65
N LEU A 478 -31.72 9.39 -5.35
CA LEU A 478 -30.82 8.91 -4.30
C LEU A 478 -29.39 8.73 -4.84
N PRO A 479 -28.35 8.98 -4.01
CA PRO A 479 -26.96 8.77 -4.39
C PRO A 479 -26.68 7.32 -4.80
N SER A 480 -25.95 7.10 -5.90
CA SER A 480 -25.69 5.74 -6.42
C SER A 480 -24.92 4.84 -5.46
N ASN A 481 -24.11 5.42 -4.57
CA ASN A 481 -23.23 4.74 -3.62
C ASN A 481 -23.88 4.49 -2.24
N LEU A 482 -25.17 4.81 -2.09
CA LEU A 482 -25.85 4.66 -0.82
C LEU A 482 -26.00 3.18 -0.45
N ASN A 483 -25.48 2.77 0.70
CA ASN A 483 -25.50 1.36 1.13
C ASN A 483 -26.84 0.95 1.76
N LYS A 484 -27.60 1.89 2.33
CA LYS A 484 -28.85 1.63 3.04
C LYS A 484 -29.85 2.77 2.92
N ILE A 485 -31.14 2.44 2.97
CA ILE A 485 -32.22 3.41 3.20
C ILE A 485 -32.53 3.39 4.70
N SER A 486 -32.23 4.49 5.38
CA SER A 486 -32.29 4.57 6.84
C SER A 486 -33.72 4.60 7.40
N LYS A 487 -33.85 4.27 8.70
CA LYS A 487 -35.11 4.21 9.41
C LYS A 487 -35.89 5.52 9.25
N GLN A 488 -37.18 5.40 8.94
CA GLN A 488 -38.10 6.54 8.84
C GLN A 488 -37.68 7.62 7.84
N LEU A 489 -36.75 7.35 6.91
CA LEU A 489 -36.12 8.39 6.08
C LEU A 489 -37.12 9.34 5.41
N PHE A 490 -38.19 8.80 4.83
CA PHE A 490 -39.20 9.53 4.07
C PHE A 490 -40.60 9.45 4.69
N ILE A 491 -40.74 9.02 5.95
CA ILE A 491 -42.07 8.88 6.59
C ILE A 491 -42.92 10.15 6.43
N SER A 492 -44.17 9.99 5.98
CA SER A 492 -45.13 11.06 5.69
C SER A 492 -44.60 12.15 4.74
N SER A 493 -43.64 11.82 3.87
CA SER A 493 -43.19 12.72 2.81
C SER A 493 -44.13 12.72 1.60
N GLY A 494 -43.93 13.68 0.69
CA GLY A 494 -44.69 13.79 -0.55
C GLY A 494 -44.30 12.82 -1.66
N ILE A 495 -43.34 11.91 -1.42
CA ILE A 495 -42.72 11.06 -2.44
C ILE A 495 -43.77 10.17 -3.10
N LYS A 496 -43.83 10.22 -4.43
CA LYS A 496 -44.75 9.41 -5.25
C LYS A 496 -44.06 8.30 -6.02
N ASP A 497 -42.83 8.55 -6.43
CA ASP A 497 -42.03 7.62 -7.23
C ASP A 497 -40.58 7.70 -6.74
N ILE A 498 -39.92 6.56 -6.54
CA ILE A 498 -38.53 6.52 -6.07
C ILE A 498 -37.74 5.34 -6.64
N ASP A 499 -36.49 5.60 -7.00
CA ASP A 499 -35.51 4.61 -7.42
C ASP A 499 -34.53 4.33 -6.28
N ILE A 500 -34.50 3.09 -5.81
CA ILE A 500 -33.53 2.61 -4.81
C ILE A 500 -32.28 2.10 -5.54
N PRO A 501 -31.09 2.71 -5.32
CA PRO A 501 -29.87 2.37 -6.04
C PRO A 501 -29.43 0.91 -5.91
N GLU A 502 -28.67 0.44 -6.90
CA GLU A 502 -28.11 -0.91 -6.92
C GLU A 502 -27.20 -1.22 -5.72
N ALA A 503 -26.52 -0.22 -5.15
CA ALA A 503 -25.63 -0.41 -3.99
C ALA A 503 -26.38 -0.68 -2.67
N VAL A 504 -27.70 -0.44 -2.61
CA VAL A 504 -28.49 -0.60 -1.39
C VAL A 504 -28.66 -2.06 -1.04
N THR A 505 -28.22 -2.42 0.16
CA THR A 505 -28.35 -3.79 0.71
C THR A 505 -29.43 -3.90 1.78
N THR A 506 -29.84 -2.78 2.37
CA THR A 506 -30.83 -2.74 3.45
C THR A 506 -31.79 -1.57 3.28
N ILE A 507 -33.09 -1.83 3.42
CA ILE A 507 -34.11 -0.79 3.65
C ILE A 507 -34.60 -0.96 5.09
N GLU A 508 -34.40 0.03 5.94
CA GLU A 508 -34.75 -0.04 7.36
C GLU A 508 -36.25 0.24 7.61
N THR A 509 -36.68 -0.05 8.83
CA THR A 509 -38.07 0.07 9.29
C THR A 509 -38.69 1.44 8.97
N GLU A 510 -39.95 1.42 8.52
CA GLU A 510 -40.80 2.61 8.29
C GLU A 510 -40.21 3.64 7.30
N ALA A 511 -39.23 3.25 6.47
CA ALA A 511 -38.55 4.16 5.56
C ALA A 511 -39.50 5.00 4.67
N PHE A 512 -40.64 4.44 4.26
CA PHE A 512 -41.66 5.11 3.42
C PHE A 512 -43.05 5.15 4.07
N LEU A 513 -43.17 4.94 5.40
CA LEU A 513 -44.45 4.90 6.10
C LEU A 513 -45.27 6.18 5.83
N GLY A 514 -46.50 6.05 5.32
CA GLY A 514 -47.40 7.17 5.03
C GLY A 514 -46.99 8.04 3.84
N CYS A 515 -46.07 7.60 2.98
CA CYS A 515 -45.77 8.30 1.72
C CYS A 515 -46.90 8.14 0.71
N GLY A 516 -47.10 9.09 -0.21
CA GLY A 516 -48.04 8.92 -1.33
C GLY A 516 -47.55 7.99 -2.45
N LEU A 517 -46.74 6.98 -2.13
CA LEU A 517 -45.95 6.18 -3.07
C LEU A 517 -46.85 5.36 -4.01
N LYS A 518 -46.62 5.52 -5.32
CA LYS A 518 -47.30 4.82 -6.42
C LYS A 518 -46.38 3.84 -7.13
N LYS A 519 -45.09 4.16 -7.25
CA LYS A 519 -44.09 3.28 -7.85
C LYS A 519 -42.80 3.30 -7.05
N ILE A 520 -42.17 2.13 -6.93
CA ILE A 520 -40.82 1.99 -6.40
C ILE A 520 -40.03 0.99 -7.23
N ASN A 521 -38.82 1.38 -7.63
CA ASN A 521 -37.86 0.49 -8.28
C ASN A 521 -36.76 0.15 -7.28
N ILE A 522 -36.46 -1.14 -7.10
CA ILE A 522 -35.49 -1.64 -6.13
C ILE A 522 -34.35 -2.36 -6.84
N GLY A 523 -33.11 -1.92 -6.58
CA GLY A 523 -31.88 -2.52 -7.10
C GLY A 523 -31.67 -3.99 -6.71
N SER A 524 -30.74 -4.66 -7.38
CA SER A 524 -30.52 -6.10 -7.33
C SER A 524 -29.82 -6.61 -6.07
N ASN A 525 -29.19 -5.73 -5.28
CA ASN A 525 -28.38 -6.13 -4.13
C ASN A 525 -29.11 -6.06 -2.79
N LEU A 526 -30.42 -5.78 -2.77
CA LEU A 526 -31.20 -5.72 -1.53
C LEU A 526 -31.21 -7.09 -0.85
N LYS A 527 -30.81 -7.13 0.44
CA LYS A 527 -30.77 -8.35 1.27
C LYS A 527 -31.79 -8.32 2.40
N ASN A 528 -31.91 -7.17 3.07
CA ASN A 528 -32.76 -7.01 4.26
C ASN A 528 -33.79 -5.92 4.05
N ILE A 529 -35.01 -6.16 4.51
CA ILE A 529 -36.09 -5.20 4.46
C ILE A 529 -36.77 -5.11 5.83
N GLY A 530 -36.83 -3.91 6.41
CA GLY A 530 -37.50 -3.62 7.68
C GLY A 530 -39.03 -3.74 7.58
N TYR A 531 -39.74 -3.45 8.65
CA TYR A 531 -41.20 -3.57 8.71
C TYR A 531 -41.93 -2.23 8.51
N ASN A 532 -43.23 -2.27 8.23
CA ASN A 532 -44.11 -1.11 8.03
C ASN A 532 -43.63 -0.12 6.95
N ILE A 533 -42.81 -0.57 6.00
CA ILE A 533 -42.17 0.32 5.01
C ILE A 533 -43.19 1.01 4.12
N PHE A 534 -44.21 0.28 3.64
CA PHE A 534 -45.21 0.80 2.71
C PHE A 534 -46.56 1.09 3.37
N TRP A 535 -46.69 0.91 4.69
CA TRP A 535 -47.95 1.15 5.38
C TRP A 535 -48.41 2.59 5.12
N GLY A 536 -49.65 2.77 4.69
CA GLY A 536 -50.21 4.10 4.45
C GLY A 536 -49.79 4.71 3.12
N CYS A 537 -49.05 3.96 2.29
CA CYS A 537 -48.87 4.29 0.88
C CYS A 537 -50.11 3.97 0.04
N SER A 538 -50.04 4.26 -1.26
CA SER A 538 -51.15 3.96 -2.17
C SER A 538 -51.49 2.46 -2.13
N ALA A 539 -52.78 2.14 -2.18
CA ALA A 539 -53.25 0.77 -2.26
C ALA A 539 -52.73 0.05 -3.52
N ASN A 540 -52.67 0.77 -4.66
CA ASN A 540 -52.24 0.23 -5.96
C ASN A 540 -50.76 0.53 -6.24
N ILE A 541 -49.87 0.32 -5.26
CA ILE A 541 -48.44 0.54 -5.46
C ILE A 541 -47.84 -0.50 -6.41
N GLU A 542 -46.99 -0.04 -7.34
CA GLU A 542 -46.18 -0.87 -8.23
C GLU A 542 -44.76 -0.99 -7.66
N VAL A 543 -44.39 -2.21 -7.26
CA VAL A 543 -43.07 -2.54 -6.71
C VAL A 543 -42.31 -3.33 -7.76
N HIS A 544 -41.28 -2.73 -8.35
CA HIS A 544 -40.35 -3.42 -9.23
C HIS A 544 -39.10 -3.77 -8.45
N ILE A 545 -38.75 -5.04 -8.33
CA ILE A 545 -37.58 -5.50 -7.58
C ILE A 545 -36.68 -6.35 -8.45
N LYS A 546 -35.39 -6.00 -8.51
CA LYS A 546 -34.40 -6.72 -9.31
C LYS A 546 -33.69 -7.85 -8.55
N THR A 547 -33.91 -7.96 -7.25
CA THR A 547 -33.31 -9.02 -6.43
C THR A 547 -33.88 -10.38 -6.84
N ARG A 548 -33.02 -11.38 -7.02
CA ARG A 548 -33.45 -12.74 -7.40
C ARG A 548 -34.01 -13.57 -6.24
N ILE A 549 -33.53 -13.29 -5.03
CA ILE A 549 -33.95 -13.95 -3.80
C ILE A 549 -34.79 -12.96 -3.02
N ALA A 550 -36.03 -13.33 -2.70
CA ALA A 550 -36.94 -12.50 -1.93
C ALA A 550 -36.31 -12.06 -0.60
N PRO A 551 -36.13 -10.76 -0.34
CA PRO A 551 -35.57 -10.26 0.91
C PRO A 551 -36.44 -10.61 2.11
N TYR A 552 -35.84 -11.06 3.20
CA TYR A 552 -36.57 -11.41 4.42
C TYR A 552 -36.92 -10.15 5.24
N SER A 553 -38.10 -10.16 5.86
CA SER A 553 -38.50 -9.23 6.92
C SER A 553 -39.08 -9.98 8.12
N ALA A 554 -38.80 -9.48 9.32
CA ALA A 554 -39.34 -10.04 10.57
C ALA A 554 -40.83 -9.76 10.79
N ALA A 555 -41.42 -8.81 10.06
CA ALA A 555 -42.84 -8.47 10.13
C ALA A 555 -43.36 -7.95 8.77
N SER A 556 -44.66 -7.66 8.67
CA SER A 556 -45.28 -7.20 7.42
C SER A 556 -44.72 -5.84 6.97
N ILE A 557 -44.55 -5.69 5.65
CA ILE A 557 -44.08 -4.44 5.02
C ILE A 557 -45.24 -3.57 4.52
N PHE A 558 -46.44 -4.13 4.40
CA PHE A 558 -47.69 -3.45 4.05
C PHE A 558 -48.65 -3.50 5.24
N ASN A 559 -49.70 -2.69 5.19
CA ASN A 559 -50.91 -3.01 5.96
C ASN A 559 -51.74 -4.10 5.23
N SER A 560 -52.62 -4.78 5.95
CA SER A 560 -53.32 -5.99 5.48
C SER A 560 -54.20 -5.81 4.24
N ASP A 561 -54.72 -4.61 4.00
CA ASP A 561 -55.54 -4.32 2.82
C ASP A 561 -54.71 -3.90 1.61
N GLN A 562 -53.58 -3.22 1.82
CA GLN A 562 -52.71 -2.74 0.75
C GLN A 562 -52.04 -3.89 -0.02
N ALA A 563 -51.60 -4.95 0.67
CA ALA A 563 -50.97 -6.11 0.02
C ALA A 563 -51.85 -6.77 -1.07
N LYS A 564 -53.18 -6.68 -0.94
CA LYS A 564 -54.14 -7.25 -1.91
C LYS A 564 -54.10 -6.55 -3.27
N TYR A 565 -53.77 -5.26 -3.28
CA TYR A 565 -53.84 -4.41 -4.46
C TYR A 565 -52.46 -4.00 -5.00
N THR A 566 -51.39 -4.21 -4.22
CA THR A 566 -50.01 -4.10 -4.68
C THR A 566 -49.76 -4.96 -5.91
N LYS A 567 -49.05 -4.41 -6.90
CA LYS A 567 -48.46 -5.17 -8.01
C LYS A 567 -46.97 -5.31 -7.75
N LEU A 568 -46.47 -6.54 -7.74
CA LEU A 568 -45.07 -6.85 -7.57
C LEU A 568 -44.51 -7.38 -8.89
N TYR A 569 -43.47 -6.74 -9.41
CA TYR A 569 -42.72 -7.21 -10.58
C TYR A 569 -41.35 -7.71 -10.11
N VAL A 570 -41.05 -8.96 -10.42
CA VAL A 570 -39.82 -9.68 -10.01
C VAL A 570 -39.07 -10.19 -11.24
N PRO A 571 -37.78 -10.57 -11.13
CA PRO A 571 -37.05 -11.09 -12.29
C PRO A 571 -37.64 -12.41 -12.78
N LYS A 572 -37.54 -12.69 -14.09
CA LYS A 572 -37.89 -14.00 -14.66
C LYS A 572 -37.28 -15.18 -13.90
N GLY A 573 -38.13 -16.15 -13.57
CA GLY A 573 -37.78 -17.36 -12.81
C GLY A 573 -37.79 -17.18 -11.28
N CYS A 574 -38.16 -16.01 -10.77
CA CYS A 574 -38.18 -15.71 -9.35
C CYS A 574 -39.57 -15.76 -8.70
N PHE A 575 -40.65 -16.06 -9.44
CA PHE A 575 -42.01 -16.11 -8.90
C PHE A 575 -42.10 -16.92 -7.60
N ASN A 576 -41.56 -18.15 -7.58
CA ASN A 576 -41.62 -19.03 -6.41
C ASN A 576 -40.87 -18.44 -5.20
N SER A 577 -39.75 -17.74 -5.42
CA SER A 577 -38.99 -17.14 -4.33
C SER A 577 -39.84 -16.10 -3.59
N TYR A 578 -40.62 -15.31 -4.30
CA TYR A 578 -41.45 -14.26 -3.72
C TYR A 578 -42.81 -14.78 -3.22
N SER A 579 -43.44 -15.72 -3.92
CA SER A 579 -44.76 -16.25 -3.55
C SER A 579 -44.77 -17.12 -2.30
N THR A 580 -43.62 -17.67 -1.87
CA THR A 580 -43.52 -18.48 -0.65
C THR A 580 -42.87 -17.75 0.53
N THR A 581 -42.21 -16.62 0.30
CA THR A 581 -41.39 -15.94 1.31
C THR A 581 -42.15 -14.81 1.99
N SER A 582 -42.14 -14.78 3.32
CA SER A 582 -42.66 -13.64 4.09
C SER A 582 -41.72 -12.43 3.96
N PRO A 583 -42.22 -11.20 3.81
CA PRO A 583 -43.63 -10.78 3.76
C PRO A 583 -44.24 -10.77 2.34
N TRP A 584 -43.46 -11.09 1.30
CA TRP A 584 -43.87 -11.01 -0.11
C TRP A 584 -45.03 -11.92 -0.51
N ARG A 585 -45.15 -13.08 0.14
CA ARG A 585 -46.26 -14.04 -0.05
C ARG A 585 -47.64 -13.46 0.26
N GLU A 586 -47.71 -12.31 0.93
CA GLU A 586 -48.96 -11.60 1.19
C GLU A 586 -49.52 -10.92 -0.07
N ILE A 587 -48.66 -10.65 -1.08
CA ILE A 587 -49.04 -10.01 -2.34
C ILE A 587 -49.59 -11.05 -3.30
N ARG A 588 -50.79 -10.78 -3.86
CA ARG A 588 -51.44 -11.69 -4.81
C ARG A 588 -51.08 -11.44 -6.28
N ASN A 589 -50.69 -10.21 -6.62
CA ASN A 589 -50.42 -9.82 -8.00
C ASN A 589 -48.90 -9.77 -8.24
N ILE A 590 -48.29 -10.94 -8.44
CA ILE A 590 -46.86 -11.08 -8.73
C ILE A 590 -46.68 -11.37 -10.23
N TYR A 591 -45.84 -10.57 -10.89
CA TYR A 591 -45.51 -10.63 -12.31
C TYR A 591 -44.00 -10.83 -12.49
N GLU A 592 -43.61 -11.56 -13.52
CA GLU A 592 -42.20 -11.69 -13.90
C GLU A 592 -41.87 -10.75 -15.06
N GLU A 593 -40.78 -9.99 -14.96
CA GLU A 593 -40.26 -9.09 -16.00
C GLU A 593 -38.83 -9.42 -16.43
#